data_AF-A0A8B8AYM6-F1
#
_entry.id   AF-A0A8B8AYM6-F1
#
_cell.length_a   1.000
_cell.length_b   1.000
_cell.length_c   1.000
_cell.angle_alpha   90.00
_cell.angle_beta   90.00
_cell.angle_gamma   90.00
#
_symmetry.space_group_name_H-M   'P 1'
#
loop_
_entity.id
_entity.type
_entity.pdbx_description
1 polymer ?
#
loop_
_entity_poly.entity_id
_entity_poly.type
_entity_poly.pdbx_seq_one_letter_code
_entity_poly.pdbx_strand_id
1 'polypeptide(L)'
;MEAVTELLGCPRMVRGDMGTENGHIARMQTLLSGEESFLYGASMHNQRIESFWCTLRKECSQFWMDTLGSLKDRGYFTGSAVDTNLIQFCFSMLVQRELDSVKTIWNTHRIRPSKNENVPHGRPVVMYSMPEIFHTRDYLKAVDQRDVNICESGCLFRDRSTCDPEMFELLLIYMSENNLAPPTTAQEGLELYNALRTLVLADFHM
;
A
#
# COMPACT_ATOMS: atom_id res chain seq x y z
N MET A 1 3.27 -6.85 8.50
CA MET A 1 3.11 -7.99 9.42
C MET A 1 1.82 -8.75 9.20
N GLU A 2 0.72 -8.11 8.81
CA GLU A 2 -0.60 -8.74 8.53
C GLU A 2 -0.50 -10.09 7.81
N ALA A 3 0.17 -10.17 6.65
CA ALA A 3 0.30 -11.42 5.91
C ALA A 3 1.03 -12.55 6.66
N VAL A 4 2.02 -12.21 7.49
CA VAL A 4 2.75 -13.20 8.31
C VAL A 4 1.83 -13.76 9.39
N THR A 5 1.03 -12.88 10.00
CA THR A 5 0.06 -13.23 11.05
C THR A 5 -1.10 -14.05 10.48
N GLU A 6 -1.64 -13.68 9.31
CA GLU A 6 -2.72 -14.40 8.63
C GLU A 6 -2.30 -15.80 8.16
N LEU A 7 -1.08 -15.93 7.63
CA LEU A 7 -0.57 -17.19 7.08
C LEU A 7 0.16 -18.05 8.11
N LEU A 8 0.38 -17.52 9.33
CA LEU A 8 1.23 -18.14 10.37
C LEU A 8 2.61 -18.54 9.83
N GLY A 9 3.16 -17.72 8.92
CA GLY A 9 4.41 -18.04 8.25
C GLY A 9 5.00 -16.88 7.45
N CYS A 10 6.28 -17.01 7.12
CA CYS A 10 7.02 -16.01 6.34
C CYS A 10 7.73 -16.64 5.13
N PRO A 11 8.20 -15.82 4.18
CA PRO A 11 9.10 -16.29 3.13
C PRO A 11 10.38 -16.87 3.74
N ARG A 12 11.00 -17.86 3.07
CA ARG A 12 12.34 -18.36 3.47
C ARG A 12 13.45 -17.36 3.20
N MET A 13 13.26 -16.56 2.15
CA MET A 13 14.26 -15.65 1.63
C MET A 13 13.58 -14.41 1.09
N VAL A 14 14.08 -13.25 1.48
CA VAL A 14 13.68 -11.95 0.92
C VAL A 14 14.91 -11.30 0.29
N ARG A 15 14.73 -10.63 -0.84
CA ARG A 15 15.78 -9.84 -1.48
C ARG A 15 15.36 -8.37 -1.44
N GLY A 16 16.28 -7.51 -1.08
CA GLY A 16 16.11 -6.05 -1.16
C GLY A 16 17.42 -5.37 -1.54
N ASP A 17 17.33 -4.08 -1.83
CA ASP A 17 18.53 -3.25 -1.95
C ASP A 17 19.02 -2.76 -0.57
N MET A 18 20.13 -2.04 -0.56
CA MET A 18 20.73 -1.46 0.66
C MET A 18 20.06 -0.13 1.07
N GLY A 19 18.78 0.06 0.75
CA GLY A 19 17.99 1.18 1.24
C GLY A 19 17.82 1.16 2.76
N THR A 20 17.69 2.34 3.36
CA THR A 20 17.51 2.50 4.82
C THR A 20 16.24 1.83 5.31
N GLU A 21 15.15 1.93 4.55
CA GLU A 21 13.85 1.32 4.85
C GLU A 21 13.92 -0.22 4.82
N ASN A 22 14.69 -0.78 3.88
CA ASN A 22 14.87 -2.23 3.73
C ASN A 22 15.63 -2.86 4.91
N GLY A 23 16.34 -2.06 5.71
CA GLY A 23 16.98 -2.52 6.93
C GLY A 23 16.00 -3.06 7.97
N HIS A 24 14.79 -2.51 8.05
CA HIS A 24 13.74 -3.02 8.95
C HIS A 24 13.23 -4.38 8.48
N ILE A 25 12.95 -4.51 7.17
CA ILE A 25 12.52 -5.78 6.56
C ILE A 25 13.59 -6.86 6.76
N ALA A 26 14.86 -6.53 6.55
CA ALA A 26 15.97 -7.45 6.76
C ALA A 26 16.03 -7.97 8.20
N ARG A 27 15.91 -7.08 9.20
CA ARG A 27 15.89 -7.48 10.61
C ARG A 27 14.70 -8.36 10.96
N MET A 28 13.51 -7.99 10.50
CA MET A 28 12.30 -8.80 10.71
C MET A 28 12.44 -10.18 10.06
N GLN A 29 12.93 -10.22 8.82
CA GLN A 29 13.15 -11.47 8.09
C GLN A 29 14.18 -12.36 8.79
N THR A 30 15.29 -11.79 9.28
CA THR A 30 16.29 -12.54 10.08
C THR A 30 15.70 -13.10 11.37
N LEU A 31 14.86 -12.33 12.07
CA LEU A 31 14.21 -12.81 13.29
C LEU A 31 13.24 -13.97 12.98
N LEU A 32 12.40 -13.83 11.95
CA LEU A 32 11.36 -14.80 11.62
C LEU A 32 11.90 -16.06 10.94
N SER A 33 12.91 -15.92 10.08
CA SER A 33 13.41 -16.98 9.19
C SER A 33 14.87 -17.36 9.45
N GLY A 34 15.55 -16.73 10.42
CA GLY A 34 16.92 -17.03 10.82
C GLY A 34 17.97 -16.26 10.03
N GLU A 35 19.23 -16.46 10.43
CA GLU A 35 20.40 -15.86 9.78
C GLU A 35 20.46 -16.19 8.28
N GLU A 36 20.98 -15.27 7.48
CA GLU A 36 21.10 -15.36 6.00
C GLU A 36 19.78 -15.45 5.22
N SER A 37 18.63 -15.21 5.86
CA SER A 37 17.31 -15.21 5.20
C SER A 37 16.98 -13.92 4.43
N PHE A 38 17.90 -12.95 4.40
CA PHE A 38 17.79 -11.74 3.62
C PHE A 38 19.01 -11.54 2.71
N LEU A 39 18.77 -11.32 1.42
CA LEU A 39 19.79 -11.08 0.41
C LEU A 39 19.81 -9.61 -0.01
N TYR A 40 20.91 -8.92 0.30
CA TYR A 40 21.18 -7.61 -0.28
C TYR A 40 21.65 -7.74 -1.72
N GLY A 41 21.07 -6.94 -2.60
CA GLY A 41 21.48 -6.85 -4.00
C GLY A 41 21.52 -5.41 -4.50
N ALA A 42 22.28 -5.16 -5.56
CA ALA A 42 22.23 -3.86 -6.23
C ALA A 42 20.82 -3.64 -6.82
N SER A 43 20.32 -2.40 -6.74
CA SER A 43 18.99 -2.00 -7.22
C SER A 43 18.72 -2.39 -8.67
N MET A 44 19.75 -2.37 -9.53
CA MET A 44 19.67 -2.81 -10.94
C MET A 44 19.18 -4.26 -11.12
N HIS A 45 19.27 -5.10 -10.09
CA HIS A 45 18.84 -6.50 -10.11
C HIS A 45 17.43 -6.71 -9.54
N ASN A 46 16.76 -5.66 -9.05
CA ASN A 46 15.38 -5.72 -8.54
C ASN A 46 14.35 -5.68 -9.68
N GLN A 47 14.70 -6.18 -10.86
CA GLN A 47 13.93 -6.04 -12.11
C GLN A 47 12.47 -6.51 -12.00
N ARG A 48 12.20 -7.58 -11.22
CA ARG A 48 10.84 -8.13 -11.08
C ARG A 48 9.91 -7.16 -10.35
N ILE A 49 10.38 -6.59 -9.24
CA ILE A 49 9.57 -5.65 -8.46
C ILE A 49 9.47 -4.29 -9.18
N GLU A 50 10.54 -3.85 -9.83
CA GLU A 50 10.52 -2.64 -10.67
C GLU A 50 9.55 -2.77 -11.86
N SER A 51 9.52 -3.94 -12.52
CA SER A 51 8.54 -4.21 -13.58
C SER A 51 7.11 -4.16 -13.05
N PHE A 52 6.87 -4.66 -11.84
CA PHE A 52 5.56 -4.57 -11.20
C PHE A 52 5.18 -3.12 -10.89
N TRP A 53 6.11 -2.31 -10.34
CA TRP A 53 5.88 -0.89 -10.10
C TRP A 53 5.55 -0.12 -11.38
N CYS A 54 6.25 -0.42 -12.49
CA CYS A 54 5.90 0.14 -13.79
C CYS A 54 4.47 -0.20 -14.22
N THR A 55 4.03 -1.44 -14.01
CA THR A 55 2.65 -1.84 -14.32
C THR A 55 1.65 -1.14 -13.39
N LEU A 56 1.86 -1.18 -12.07
CA LEU A 56 0.98 -0.51 -11.11
C LEU A 56 0.79 0.98 -11.43
N ARG A 57 1.89 1.65 -11.80
CA ARG A 57 1.84 3.05 -12.21
C ARG A 57 0.98 3.27 -13.44
N LYS A 58 1.17 2.46 -14.49
CA LYS A 58 0.42 2.57 -15.75
C LYS A 58 -1.07 2.28 -15.58
N GLU A 59 -1.41 1.30 -14.74
CA GLU A 59 -2.79 0.85 -14.58
C GLU A 59 -3.59 1.69 -13.58
N CYS A 60 -2.96 2.27 -12.56
CA CYS A 60 -3.69 2.92 -11.47
C CYS A 60 -3.00 4.17 -10.91
N SER A 61 -1.74 4.08 -10.48
CA SER A 61 -1.17 5.14 -9.64
C SER A 61 -0.96 6.46 -10.37
N GLN A 62 -0.69 6.44 -11.69
CA GLN A 62 -0.46 7.68 -12.46
C GLN A 62 -1.68 8.61 -12.40
N PHE A 63 -2.89 8.07 -12.50
CA PHE A 63 -4.12 8.85 -12.41
C PHE A 63 -4.23 9.62 -11.09
N TRP A 64 -3.95 8.95 -9.96
CA TRP A 64 -3.99 9.58 -8.64
C TRP A 64 -2.86 10.59 -8.45
N MET A 65 -1.66 10.30 -8.97
CA MET A 65 -0.54 11.24 -8.96
C MET A 65 -0.89 12.53 -9.72
N ASP A 66 -1.49 12.44 -10.90
CA ASP A 66 -1.89 13.60 -11.69
C ASP A 66 -3.04 14.37 -11.04
N THR A 67 -4.03 13.64 -10.52
CA THR A 67 -5.20 14.23 -9.84
C THR A 67 -4.78 15.04 -8.61
N LEU A 68 -4.02 14.43 -7.70
CA LEU A 68 -3.54 15.08 -6.48
C LEU A 68 -2.45 16.11 -6.78
N GLY A 69 -1.58 15.84 -7.75
CA GLY A 69 -0.57 16.79 -8.22
C GLY A 69 -1.18 18.09 -8.74
N SER A 70 -2.34 18.00 -9.42
CA SER A 70 -3.04 19.18 -9.92
C SER A 70 -3.47 20.17 -8.82
N LEU A 71 -3.73 19.69 -7.59
CA LEU A 71 -4.04 20.56 -6.45
C LEU A 71 -2.83 21.41 -6.07
N LYS A 72 -1.63 20.82 -6.09
CA LYS A 72 -0.37 21.54 -5.85
C LYS A 72 -0.10 22.54 -6.97
N ASP A 73 -0.23 22.12 -8.22
CA ASP A 73 0.06 22.97 -9.39
C ASP A 73 -0.84 24.20 -9.46
N ARG A 74 -2.08 24.09 -8.97
CA ARG A 74 -3.04 25.20 -8.87
C ARG A 74 -2.93 26.02 -7.58
N GLY A 75 -2.03 25.66 -6.67
CA GLY A 75 -1.83 26.34 -5.39
C GLY A 75 -2.86 26.02 -4.31
N TYR A 76 -3.70 24.98 -4.51
CA TYR A 76 -4.68 24.51 -3.52
C TYR A 76 -4.11 23.53 -2.50
N PHE A 77 -2.87 23.07 -2.69
CA PHE A 77 -2.16 22.23 -1.74
C PHE A 77 -0.81 22.87 -1.39
N THR A 78 -0.65 23.20 -0.11
CA THR A 78 0.55 23.86 0.43
C THR A 78 1.52 22.89 1.09
N GLY A 79 1.10 21.65 1.34
CA GLY A 79 1.86 20.69 2.15
C GLY A 79 1.77 20.93 3.65
N SER A 80 0.85 21.80 4.09
CA SER A 80 0.54 21.97 5.52
C SER A 80 -0.03 20.69 6.15
N ALA A 81 0.00 20.61 7.47
CA ALA A 81 -0.65 19.52 8.20
C ALA A 81 -2.15 19.45 7.87
N VAL A 82 -2.82 20.59 7.73
CA VAL A 82 -4.24 20.67 7.35
C VAL A 82 -4.46 20.06 5.96
N ASP A 83 -3.72 20.52 4.95
CA ASP A 83 -3.88 20.01 3.59
C ASP A 83 -3.55 18.51 3.50
N THR A 84 -2.54 18.05 4.25
CA THR A 84 -2.16 16.62 4.30
C THR A 84 -3.28 15.77 4.90
N ASN A 85 -3.86 16.19 6.02
CA ASN A 85 -4.99 15.50 6.65
C ASN A 85 -6.23 15.50 5.73
N LEU A 86 -6.52 16.62 5.07
CA LEU A 86 -7.65 16.72 4.14
C LEU A 86 -7.51 15.78 2.93
N ILE A 87 -6.31 15.70 2.33
CA ILE A 87 -6.05 14.76 1.24
C ILE A 87 -6.24 13.32 1.72
N GLN A 88 -5.65 12.99 2.87
CA GLN A 88 -5.79 11.67 3.46
C GLN A 88 -7.26 11.32 3.74
N PHE A 89 -8.04 12.25 4.30
CA PHE A 89 -9.46 12.10 4.56
C PHE A 89 -10.29 11.87 3.29
N CYS A 90 -10.11 12.73 2.28
CA CYS A 90 -10.97 12.71 1.09
C CYS A 90 -10.63 11.56 0.13
N PHE A 91 -9.36 11.12 0.05
CA PHE A 91 -8.91 10.24 -1.03
C PHE A 91 -8.44 8.85 -0.57
N SER A 92 -8.13 8.65 0.71
CA SER A 92 -7.58 7.36 1.19
C SER A 92 -8.44 6.15 0.82
N MET A 93 -9.76 6.26 1.01
CA MET A 93 -10.69 5.16 0.72
C MET A 93 -10.82 4.89 -0.78
N LEU A 94 -10.79 5.96 -1.60
CA LEU A 94 -10.85 5.84 -3.06
C LEU A 94 -9.60 5.15 -3.60
N VAL A 95 -8.43 5.58 -3.15
CA VAL A 95 -7.15 4.97 -3.53
C VAL A 95 -7.08 3.52 -3.05
N GLN A 96 -7.52 3.23 -1.82
CA GLN A 96 -7.54 1.86 -1.30
C GLN A 96 -8.41 0.94 -2.16
N ARG A 97 -9.62 1.37 -2.53
CA ARG A 97 -10.53 0.59 -3.38
C ARG A 97 -9.92 0.28 -4.74
N GLU A 98 -9.23 1.25 -5.36
CA GLU A 98 -8.52 1.04 -6.61
C GLU A 98 -7.35 0.04 -6.45
N LEU A 99 -6.57 0.15 -5.36
CA LEU A 99 -5.49 -0.79 -5.06
C LEU A 99 -6.01 -2.22 -4.83
N ASP A 100 -7.16 -2.38 -4.18
CA ASP A 100 -7.81 -3.68 -3.98
C ASP A 100 -8.29 -4.29 -5.30
N SER A 101 -8.77 -3.45 -6.23
CA SER A 101 -9.10 -3.85 -7.60
C SER A 101 -7.85 -4.32 -8.35
N VAL A 102 -6.76 -3.56 -8.30
CA VAL A 102 -5.48 -3.94 -8.90
C VAL A 102 -4.96 -5.26 -8.33
N LYS A 103 -5.02 -5.45 -7.01
CA LYS A 103 -4.65 -6.72 -6.36
C LYS A 103 -5.45 -7.88 -6.94
N THR A 104 -6.76 -7.72 -7.10
CA THR A 104 -7.65 -8.75 -7.65
C THR A 104 -7.31 -9.08 -9.10
N ILE A 105 -7.13 -8.06 -9.94
CA ILE A 105 -6.76 -8.22 -11.35
C ILE A 105 -5.39 -8.89 -11.46
N TRP A 106 -4.40 -8.41 -10.71
CA TRP A 106 -3.06 -8.97 -10.69
C TRP A 106 -3.05 -10.42 -10.23
N ASN A 107 -3.81 -10.79 -9.22
CA ASN A 107 -3.81 -12.18 -8.73
C ASN A 107 -4.53 -13.14 -9.69
N THR A 108 -5.45 -12.65 -10.52
CA THR A 108 -6.28 -13.48 -11.41
C THR A 108 -5.82 -13.49 -12.87
N HIS A 109 -4.98 -12.55 -13.29
CA HIS A 109 -4.47 -12.49 -14.66
C HIS A 109 -3.66 -13.75 -15.01
N ARG A 110 -3.61 -14.07 -16.30
CA ARG A 110 -2.83 -15.22 -16.79
C ARG A 110 -1.48 -14.76 -17.32
N ILE A 111 -0.41 -15.18 -16.66
CA ILE A 111 0.96 -15.08 -17.15
C ILE A 111 1.15 -16.10 -18.27
N ARG A 112 1.61 -15.63 -19.43
CA ARG A 112 1.86 -16.49 -20.60
C ARG A 112 3.17 -17.28 -20.43
N PRO A 113 3.22 -18.54 -20.89
CA PRO A 113 4.46 -19.29 -20.95
C PRO A 113 5.53 -18.54 -21.75
N SER A 114 6.76 -18.54 -21.24
CA SER A 114 7.93 -17.98 -21.91
C SER A 114 8.87 -19.10 -22.35
N LYS A 115 9.79 -18.83 -23.28
CA LYS A 115 10.86 -19.78 -23.64
C LYS A 115 11.85 -20.05 -22.50
N ASN A 116 11.91 -19.16 -21.52
CA ASN A 116 12.71 -19.34 -20.31
C ASN A 116 11.87 -20.12 -19.29
N GLU A 117 12.25 -21.37 -19.05
CA GLU A 117 11.56 -22.28 -18.12
C GLU A 117 11.61 -21.79 -16.66
N ASN A 118 12.58 -20.93 -16.32
CA ASN A 118 12.68 -20.34 -14.98
C ASN A 118 11.67 -19.22 -14.71
N VAL A 119 10.87 -18.83 -15.72
CA VAL A 119 9.83 -17.83 -15.58
C VAL A 119 8.49 -18.54 -15.32
N PRO A 120 7.84 -18.26 -14.19
CA PRO A 120 6.58 -18.92 -13.89
C PRO A 120 5.49 -18.50 -14.89
N HIS A 121 4.52 -19.38 -15.10
CA HIS A 121 3.38 -19.14 -15.98
C HIS A 121 2.11 -19.69 -15.33
N GLY A 122 0.94 -19.20 -15.76
CA GLY A 122 -0.34 -19.50 -15.12
C GLY A 122 -0.94 -18.30 -14.40
N ARG A 123 -1.94 -18.53 -13.56
CA ARG A 123 -2.57 -17.47 -12.77
C ARG A 123 -1.88 -17.40 -11.41
N PRO A 124 -1.40 -16.22 -10.94
CA PRO A 124 -0.70 -16.11 -9.67
C PRO A 124 -1.43 -16.73 -8.49
N VAL A 125 -2.75 -16.53 -8.38
CA VAL A 125 -3.56 -17.13 -7.31
C VAL A 125 -3.54 -18.66 -7.34
N VAL A 126 -3.57 -19.28 -8.53
CA VAL A 126 -3.54 -20.74 -8.66
C VAL A 126 -2.13 -21.27 -8.38
N MET A 127 -1.10 -20.58 -8.87
CA MET A 127 0.28 -20.94 -8.60
C MET A 127 0.62 -20.88 -7.10
N TYR A 128 0.06 -19.90 -6.39
CA TYR A 128 0.23 -19.73 -4.96
C TYR A 128 -0.56 -20.79 -4.16
N SER A 129 -1.82 -21.02 -4.49
CA SER A 129 -2.70 -21.93 -3.73
C SER A 129 -2.54 -23.41 -4.07
N MET A 130 -2.02 -23.74 -5.26
CA MET A 130 -1.88 -25.12 -5.76
C MET A 130 -0.52 -25.33 -6.46
N PRO A 131 0.60 -25.17 -5.74
CA PRO A 131 1.94 -25.27 -6.32
C PRO A 131 2.23 -26.64 -6.98
N GLU A 132 1.57 -27.71 -6.54
CA GLU A 132 1.80 -29.08 -7.03
C GLU A 132 1.44 -29.24 -8.51
N ILE A 133 0.46 -28.48 -9.00
CA ILE A 133 0.07 -28.46 -10.43
C ILE A 133 1.23 -27.96 -11.30
N PHE A 134 2.12 -27.14 -10.74
CA PHE A 134 3.29 -26.58 -11.40
C PHE A 134 4.57 -27.34 -11.04
N HIS A 135 4.45 -28.57 -10.54
CA HIS A 135 5.57 -29.42 -10.13
C HIS A 135 6.48 -28.76 -9.09
N THR A 136 5.90 -27.90 -8.24
CA THR A 136 6.58 -27.26 -7.12
C THR A 136 5.81 -27.52 -5.82
N ARG A 137 6.21 -26.87 -4.73
CA ARG A 137 5.63 -27.04 -3.39
C ARG A 137 5.47 -25.71 -2.69
N ASP A 138 4.73 -25.70 -1.59
CA ASP A 138 4.72 -24.56 -0.69
C ASP A 138 6.09 -24.41 0.01
N TYR A 139 6.61 -23.18 -0.02
CA TYR A 139 7.87 -22.80 0.61
C TYR A 139 7.68 -21.94 1.86
N LEU A 140 6.44 -21.68 2.29
CA LEU A 140 6.15 -20.94 3.52
C LEU A 140 6.90 -21.56 4.70
N LYS A 141 7.54 -20.71 5.50
CA LYS A 141 8.24 -21.11 6.73
C LYS A 141 7.37 -20.73 7.92
N ALA A 142 7.01 -21.70 8.76
CA ALA A 142 6.30 -21.43 10.00
C ALA A 142 7.14 -20.51 10.91
N VAL A 143 6.45 -19.59 11.59
CA VAL A 143 7.06 -18.59 12.48
C VAL A 143 6.63 -18.81 13.93
N ASP A 144 7.48 -18.41 14.88
CA ASP A 144 7.12 -18.37 16.29
C ASP A 144 6.30 -17.12 16.60
N GLN A 145 5.20 -17.26 17.35
CA GLN A 145 4.32 -16.14 17.67
C GLN A 145 5.02 -15.05 18.48
N ARG A 146 6.02 -15.41 19.31
CA ARG A 146 6.83 -14.45 20.05
C ARG A 146 7.57 -13.52 19.10
N ASP A 147 8.18 -14.09 18.06
CA ASP A 147 8.96 -13.35 17.08
C ASP A 147 8.05 -12.45 16.22
N VAL A 148 6.87 -12.94 15.87
CA VAL A 148 5.81 -12.13 15.22
C VAL A 148 5.46 -10.93 16.09
N ASN A 149 5.18 -11.12 17.38
CA ASN A 149 4.81 -10.04 18.29
C ASN A 149 5.93 -9.00 18.44
N ILE A 150 7.20 -9.43 18.48
CA ILE A 150 8.35 -8.53 18.49
C ILE A 150 8.38 -7.68 17.22
N CYS A 151 8.24 -8.29 16.05
CA CYS A 151 8.17 -7.53 14.78
C CYS A 151 6.98 -6.56 14.76
N GLU A 152 5.80 -7.00 15.18
CA GLU A 152 4.59 -6.17 15.21
C GLU A 152 4.72 -4.95 16.12
N SER A 153 5.39 -5.09 17.29
CA SER A 153 5.64 -3.96 18.19
C SER A 153 6.46 -2.82 17.58
N GLY A 154 7.24 -3.11 16.53
CA GLY A 154 8.04 -2.13 15.80
C GLY A 154 7.35 -1.59 14.55
N CYS A 155 6.11 -2.01 14.27
CA CYS A 155 5.33 -1.58 13.12
C CYS A 155 4.33 -0.49 13.50
N LEU A 156 4.14 0.44 12.58
CA LEU A 156 2.97 1.32 12.58
C LEU A 156 1.90 0.69 11.70
N PHE A 157 0.74 0.44 12.28
CA PHE A 157 -0.43 -0.05 11.55
C PHE A 157 -1.35 1.12 11.23
N ARG A 158 -2.02 1.03 10.08
CA ARG A 158 -3.03 2.02 9.72
C ARG A 158 -4.21 1.89 10.68
N ASP A 159 -4.58 2.99 11.33
CA ASP A 159 -5.80 3.04 12.13
C ASP A 159 -7.03 3.13 11.21
N ARG A 160 -8.24 3.03 11.78
CA ARG A 160 -9.50 3.28 11.08
C ARG A 160 -9.61 4.72 10.59
N SER A 161 -8.99 5.67 11.29
CA SER A 161 -8.90 7.05 10.81
C SER A 161 -7.91 7.11 9.65
N THR A 162 -8.36 7.68 8.54
CA THR A 162 -7.52 7.81 7.34
C THR A 162 -6.43 8.86 7.50
N CYS A 163 -6.57 9.72 8.52
CA CYS A 163 -5.70 10.83 8.87
C CYS A 163 -5.58 10.92 10.41
N ASP A 164 -4.99 12.01 10.91
CA ASP A 164 -4.95 12.33 12.33
C ASP A 164 -6.35 12.21 12.99
N PRO A 165 -6.50 11.52 14.14
CA PRO A 165 -7.82 11.22 14.72
C PRO A 165 -8.64 12.46 15.06
N GLU A 166 -8.04 13.48 15.66
CA GLU A 166 -8.70 14.72 16.03
C GLU A 166 -9.15 15.50 14.79
N MET A 167 -8.29 15.58 13.77
CA MET A 167 -8.69 16.12 12.47
C MET A 167 -9.79 15.30 11.82
N PHE A 168 -9.75 13.98 11.91
CA PHE A 168 -10.76 13.10 11.33
C PHE A 168 -12.15 13.37 11.93
N GLU A 169 -12.24 13.45 13.25
CA GLU A 169 -13.49 13.79 13.95
C GLU A 169 -14.00 15.19 13.58
N LEU A 170 -13.11 16.17 13.55
CA LEU A 170 -13.46 17.54 13.16
C LEU A 170 -14.02 17.60 11.73
N LEU A 171 -13.39 16.90 10.78
CA LEU A 171 -13.85 16.87 9.39
C LEU A 171 -15.22 16.18 9.25
N LEU A 172 -15.50 15.14 10.04
CA LEU A 172 -16.82 14.52 10.10
C LEU A 172 -17.90 15.49 10.61
N ILE A 173 -17.58 16.31 11.62
CA ILE A 173 -18.48 17.35 12.12
C ILE A 173 -18.80 18.35 11.00
N TYR A 174 -17.78 18.90 10.34
CA TYR A 174 -17.98 19.83 9.21
C TYR A 174 -18.83 19.22 8.12
N MET A 175 -18.60 17.95 7.77
CA MET A 175 -19.44 17.26 6.79
C MET A 175 -20.90 17.18 7.22
N SER A 176 -21.16 16.80 8.48
CA SER A 176 -22.52 16.70 9.02
C SER A 176 -23.23 18.06 9.04
N GLU A 177 -22.56 19.12 9.47
CA GLU A 177 -23.15 20.46 9.57
C GLU A 177 -23.43 21.08 8.19
N ASN A 178 -22.61 20.76 7.20
CA ASN A 178 -22.72 21.31 5.85
C ASN A 178 -23.41 20.35 4.86
N ASN A 179 -23.99 19.24 5.34
CA ASN A 179 -24.65 18.21 4.53
C ASN A 179 -23.76 17.67 3.38
N LEU A 180 -22.47 17.48 3.65
CA LEU A 180 -21.51 16.93 2.69
C LEU A 180 -21.49 15.39 2.79
N ALA A 181 -21.33 14.72 1.65
CA ALA A 181 -21.30 13.27 1.57
C ALA A 181 -19.86 12.75 1.36
N PRO A 182 -19.55 11.52 1.82
CA PRO A 182 -18.28 10.87 1.49
C PRO A 182 -18.14 10.69 -0.03
N PRO A 183 -16.93 10.89 -0.59
CA PRO A 183 -16.75 10.86 -2.02
C PRO A 183 -16.67 9.42 -2.52
N THR A 184 -17.25 9.18 -3.69
CA THR A 184 -17.21 7.88 -4.39
C THR A 184 -16.40 7.95 -5.69
N THR A 185 -16.13 9.15 -6.19
CA THR A 185 -15.30 9.42 -7.37
C THR A 185 -14.18 10.41 -7.06
N ALA A 186 -13.16 10.46 -7.91
CA ALA A 186 -12.07 11.42 -7.76
C ALA A 186 -12.56 12.88 -7.84
N GLN A 187 -13.55 13.16 -8.68
CA GLN A 187 -14.15 14.47 -8.83
C GLN A 187 -14.86 14.90 -7.53
N GLU A 188 -15.70 14.03 -6.98
CA GLU A 188 -16.34 14.26 -5.67
C GLU A 188 -15.29 14.45 -4.56
N GLY A 189 -14.18 13.70 -4.61
CA GLY A 189 -13.07 13.86 -3.66
C GLY A 189 -12.43 15.25 -3.73
N LEU A 190 -12.26 15.81 -4.94
CA LEU A 190 -11.74 17.16 -5.14
C LEU A 190 -12.74 18.23 -4.66
N GLU A 191 -14.03 18.02 -4.91
CA GLU A 191 -15.09 18.91 -4.45
C GLU A 191 -15.16 18.94 -2.92
N LEU A 192 -15.15 17.77 -2.29
CA LEU A 192 -15.13 17.63 -0.83
C LEU A 192 -13.87 18.26 -0.22
N TYR A 193 -12.70 18.00 -0.80
CA TYR A 193 -11.44 18.61 -0.37
C TYR A 193 -11.53 20.13 -0.37
N ASN A 194 -12.00 20.74 -1.46
CA ASN A 194 -12.10 22.19 -1.54
C ASN A 194 -13.11 22.77 -0.54
N ALA A 195 -14.27 22.13 -0.39
CA ALA A 195 -15.29 22.56 0.56
C ALA A 195 -14.78 22.53 2.00
N LEU A 196 -14.22 21.39 2.43
CA LEU A 196 -13.68 21.24 3.78
C LEU A 196 -12.49 22.16 4.02
N ARG A 197 -11.60 22.32 3.04
CA ARG A 197 -10.47 23.24 3.14
C ARG A 197 -10.91 24.67 3.39
N THR A 198 -11.93 25.14 2.67
CA THR A 198 -12.47 26.49 2.87
C THR A 198 -13.04 26.68 4.27
N LEU A 199 -13.82 25.72 4.77
CA LEU A 199 -14.41 25.75 6.11
C LEU A 199 -13.33 25.77 7.20
N VAL A 200 -12.39 24.83 7.10
CA VAL A 200 -11.29 24.69 8.07
C VAL A 200 -10.45 25.96 8.13
N LEU A 201 -10.06 26.53 6.98
CA LEU A 201 -9.25 27.75 6.96
C LEU A 201 -10.02 28.97 7.45
N ALA A 202 -11.34 29.05 7.25
CA ALA A 202 -12.14 30.15 7.79
C ALA A 202 -12.12 30.14 9.33
N ASP A 203 -12.23 28.97 9.94
CA ASP A 203 -12.27 28.82 11.39
C ASP A 203 -10.90 29.00 12.07
N PHE A 204 -9.80 28.67 11.38
CA PHE A 204 -8.43 28.91 11.86
C PHE A 204 -7.91 30.34 11.64
N HIS A 205 -8.64 31.18 10.90
CA HIS A 205 -8.29 32.59 10.65
C HIS A 205 -9.19 33.59 11.41
N MET A 206 -9.99 33.12 12.36
CA MET A 206 -10.56 33.94 13.45
C MET A 206 -9.66 33.93 14.68
#